data_AF-A0A1Z4R3U6-F1
#
_entry.id   AF-A0A1Z4R3U6-F1
#
_cell.length_a   1.000
_cell.length_b   1.000
_cell.length_c   1.000
_cell.angle_alpha   90.00
_cell.angle_beta   90.00
_cell.angle_gamma   90.00
#
_symmetry.space_group_name_H-M   'P 1'
#
loop_
_entity.id
_entity.type
_entity.pdbx_description
1 polymer ?
#
loop_
_entity_poly.entity_id
_entity_poly.type
_entity_poly.pdbx_seq_one_letter_code
_entity_poly.pdbx_strand_id
1 'polypeptide(L)'
;MVLTPETPTTIIYPDSDGQPMADNTKQFQWIVTIKENLEILFASQPDVFVAGDLLWYPVSGETIRQAPDVLVVFGRPKGDRGTPVKVNICTDDL
;
A
#
# COMPACT_ATOMS: atom_id res chain seq x y z
N MET A 1 -16.28 28.39 25.93
CA MET A 1 -15.10 27.80 25.26
C MET A 1 -15.35 27.87 23.77
N VAL A 2 -14.50 28.57 23.03
CA VAL A 2 -14.57 28.60 21.57
C VAL A 2 -13.84 27.35 21.07
N LEU A 3 -14.52 26.49 20.34
CA LEU A 3 -13.89 25.36 19.65
C LEU A 3 -13.23 25.92 18.39
N THR A 4 -11.91 26.09 18.42
CA THR A 4 -11.14 26.37 17.21
C THR A 4 -11.22 25.14 16.31
N PRO A 5 -11.56 25.25 15.01
CA PRO A 5 -11.47 24.10 14.12
C PRO A 5 -9.99 23.71 13.98
N GLU A 6 -9.65 22.48 14.36
CA GLU A 6 -8.36 21.87 14.11
C GLU A 6 -8.11 21.91 12.59
N THR A 7 -7.23 22.80 12.13
CA THR A 7 -6.77 22.80 10.74
C THR A 7 -6.18 21.43 10.43
N PRO A 8 -6.64 20.68 9.41
CA PRO A 8 -6.05 19.40 9.10
C PRO A 8 -4.58 19.64 8.71
N THR A 9 -3.67 19.22 9.58
CA THR A 9 -2.24 19.19 9.28
C THR A 9 -2.06 18.29 8.07
N THR A 10 -1.62 18.84 6.94
CA THR A 10 -1.34 18.04 5.75
C THR A 10 -0.15 17.14 6.04
N ILE A 11 -0.42 15.86 6.26
CA ILE A 11 0.63 14.86 6.50
C ILE A 11 1.16 14.37 5.15
N ILE A 12 2.46 14.54 4.96
CA ILE A 12 3.18 14.01 3.80
C ILE A 12 3.55 12.56 4.10
N TYR A 13 2.99 11.65 3.32
CA TYR A 13 3.31 10.23 3.35
C TYR A 13 4.45 9.97 2.37
N PRO A 14 5.65 9.55 2.82
CA PRO A 14 6.75 9.24 1.92
C PRO A 14 6.47 7.98 1.09
N ASP A 15 6.99 7.96 -0.14
CA ASP A 15 6.87 6.84 -1.08
C ASP A 15 7.93 5.74 -0.87
N SER A 16 8.89 5.96 0.04
CA SER A 16 9.92 4.98 0.40
C SER A 16 10.21 4.98 1.91
N ASP A 17 10.54 3.82 2.47
CA ASP A 17 11.09 3.67 3.83
C ASP A 17 12.62 3.69 3.88
N GLY A 18 13.29 3.80 2.73
CA GLY A 18 14.75 3.79 2.62
C GLY A 18 15.38 2.41 2.76
N GLN A 19 14.59 1.34 2.86
CA GLN A 19 15.07 -0.04 2.92
C GLN A 19 15.12 -0.67 1.53
N PRO A 20 15.99 -1.68 1.31
CA PRO A 20 15.97 -2.45 0.06
C PRO A 20 14.72 -3.34 -0.01
N MET A 21 14.14 -3.45 -1.21
CA MET A 21 13.01 -4.36 -1.51
C MET A 21 13.27 -5.81 -1.13
N ALA A 22 14.53 -6.27 -1.25
CA ALA A 22 14.92 -7.63 -0.93
C ALA A 22 16.41 -7.68 -0.56
N ASP A 23 16.76 -8.53 0.39
CA ASP A 23 18.14 -8.77 0.84
C ASP A 23 18.93 -9.62 -0.16
N ASN A 24 18.25 -10.43 -0.98
CA ASN A 24 18.88 -11.27 -2.00
C ASN A 24 17.94 -11.65 -3.15
N THR A 25 18.54 -12.19 -4.22
CA THR A 25 17.81 -12.57 -5.45
C THR A 25 16.79 -13.69 -5.25
N LYS A 26 16.99 -14.60 -4.28
CA LYS A 26 16.02 -15.66 -3.98
C LYS A 26 14.78 -15.08 -3.30
N GLN A 27 14.95 -14.15 -2.36
CA GLN A 27 13.83 -13.46 -1.73
C GLN A 27 13.01 -12.70 -2.79
N PHE A 28 13.68 -11.93 -3.65
CA PHE A 28 13.01 -11.24 -4.75
C PHE A 28 12.23 -12.21 -5.66
N GLN A 29 12.84 -13.34 -6.02
CA GLN A 29 12.17 -14.35 -6.84
C GLN A 29 10.93 -14.93 -6.15
N TRP A 30 10.96 -15.13 -4.83
CA TRP A 30 9.79 -15.57 -4.08
C TRP A 30 8.70 -14.50 -4.00
N ILE A 31 9.06 -13.24 -3.75
CA ILE A 31 8.11 -12.11 -3.76
C ILE A 31 7.37 -12.05 -5.10
N VAL A 32 8.10 -12.05 -6.21
CA VAL A 32 7.52 -12.03 -7.57
C VAL A 32 6.64 -13.25 -7.80
N THR A 33 7.13 -14.44 -7.45
CA THR A 33 6.37 -15.69 -7.64
C THR A 33 5.03 -15.63 -6.89
N ILE A 34 5.04 -15.21 -5.62
CA ILE A 34 3.83 -15.16 -4.80
C ILE A 34 2.88 -14.07 -5.32
N LYS A 35 3.40 -12.86 -5.58
CA LYS A 35 2.62 -11.73 -6.09
C LYS A 35 1.92 -12.08 -7.41
N GLU A 36 2.64 -12.62 -8.38
CA GLU A 36 2.08 -12.93 -9.70
C GLU A 36 1.07 -14.07 -9.66
N ASN A 37 1.28 -15.09 -8.80
CA ASN A 37 0.28 -16.16 -8.61
C ASN A 37 -1.01 -15.62 -7.97
N LEU A 38 -0.90 -14.68 -7.03
CA LEU A 38 -2.07 -14.02 -6.43
C LEU A 38 -2.78 -13.11 -7.45
N GLU A 39 -2.04 -12.42 -8.33
CA GLU A 39 -2.65 -11.67 -9.44
C GLU A 39 -3.45 -12.58 -10.37
N ILE A 40 -2.93 -13.76 -10.70
CA ILE A 40 -3.64 -14.77 -11.50
C ILE A 40 -4.87 -15.28 -10.74
N LEU A 41 -4.74 -15.61 -9.46
CA LEU A 41 -5.83 -16.10 -8.62
C LEU A 41 -7.00 -15.11 -8.56
N PHE A 42 -6.69 -13.81 -8.50
CA PHE A 42 -7.67 -12.72 -8.42
C PHE A 42 -7.91 -12.02 -9.77
N ALA A 43 -7.53 -12.63 -10.90
CA ALA A 43 -7.62 -11.98 -12.22
C ALA A 43 -9.06 -11.57 -12.60
N SER A 44 -10.07 -12.33 -12.15
CA SER A 44 -11.48 -12.06 -12.41
C SER A 44 -12.12 -11.08 -11.42
N GLN A 45 -11.39 -10.62 -10.41
CA GLN A 45 -11.87 -9.73 -9.36
C GLN A 45 -11.20 -8.35 -9.53
N PRO A 46 -11.83 -7.41 -10.26
CA PRO A 46 -11.21 -6.11 -10.55
C PRO A 46 -10.97 -5.28 -9.30
N ASP A 47 -11.74 -5.51 -8.24
CA ASP A 47 -11.66 -4.83 -6.94
C ASP A 47 -10.71 -5.53 -5.94
N VAL A 48 -9.79 -6.37 -6.43
CA VAL A 48 -8.71 -6.96 -5.62
C VAL A 48 -7.36 -6.48 -6.15
N PHE A 49 -6.70 -5.66 -5.34
CA PHE A 49 -5.37 -5.12 -5.60
C PHE A 49 -4.30 -5.99 -4.94
N VAL A 50 -3.29 -6.40 -5.70
CA VAL A 50 -2.15 -7.18 -5.20
C VAL A 50 -0.88 -6.37 -5.49
N ALA A 51 -0.02 -6.23 -4.49
CA ALA A 51 1.28 -5.58 -4.67
C ALA A 51 2.37 -6.34 -3.90
N GLY A 52 3.62 -6.14 -4.29
CA GLY A 52 4.79 -6.57 -3.53
C GLY A 52 5.64 -5.37 -3.18
N ASP A 53 6.23 -5.38 -1.98
CA ASP A 53 7.11 -4.32 -1.48
C ASP A 53 6.52 -2.90 -1.62
N LEU A 54 5.24 -2.76 -1.28
CA LEU A 54 4.53 -1.48 -1.36
C LEU A 54 4.17 -1.00 0.05
N LEU A 55 4.47 0.27 0.34
CA LEU A 55 4.20 0.87 1.65
C LEU A 55 2.71 0.85 1.99
N TRP A 56 2.43 0.41 3.21
CA TRP A 56 1.13 0.36 3.84
C TRP A 56 1.12 1.22 5.10
N TYR A 57 0.15 2.15 5.18
CA TYR A 57 -0.10 3.03 6.32
C TYR A 57 -1.39 2.58 7.06
N PRO A 58 -1.25 1.88 8.21
CA PRO A 58 -2.38 1.31 8.92
C PRO A 58 -3.25 2.33 9.67
N VAL A 59 -2.70 3.50 9.97
CA VAL A 59 -3.38 4.54 10.76
C VAL A 59 -3.39 5.85 9.98
N SER A 60 -4.59 6.36 9.70
CA SER A 60 -4.76 7.67 9.07
C SER A 60 -4.32 8.78 10.02
N GLY A 61 -3.54 9.74 9.51
CA GLY A 61 -3.02 10.82 10.34
C GLY A 61 -1.68 10.49 11.01
N GLU A 62 -1.09 9.33 10.73
CA GLU A 62 0.19 8.90 11.30
C GLU A 62 1.16 8.44 10.19
N THR A 63 2.45 8.53 10.47
CA THR A 63 3.50 8.12 9.52
C THR A 63 4.02 6.70 9.76
N ILE A 64 3.39 5.96 10.69
CA ILE A 64 3.64 4.54 10.93
C ILE A 64 3.31 3.79 9.63
N ARG A 65 4.27 2.98 9.17
CA ARG A 65 4.17 2.26 7.89
C ARG A 65 4.93 0.95 7.92
N GLN A 66 4.56 0.07 7.01
CA GLN A 66 5.26 -1.18 6.72
C GLN A 66 5.26 -1.40 5.20
N ALA A 67 6.35 -1.91 4.63
CA ALA A 67 6.34 -2.55 3.31
C ALA A 67 6.25 -4.07 3.52
N PRO A 68 5.10 -4.71 3.24
CA PRO A 68 5.01 -6.18 3.26
C PRO A 68 5.65 -6.76 2.00
N ASP A 69 6.24 -7.95 2.11
CA ASP A 69 6.75 -8.70 0.94
C ASP A 69 5.67 -8.83 -0.14
N VAL A 70 4.44 -9.18 0.25
CA VAL A 70 3.25 -9.21 -0.61
C VAL A 70 2.01 -8.77 0.18
N LEU A 71 1.15 -7.95 -0.45
CA LEU A 71 -0.13 -7.50 0.08
C LEU A 71 -1.27 -7.82 -0.88
N VAL A 72 -2.44 -8.18 -0.31
CA VAL A 72 -3.71 -8.36 -1.04
C VAL A 72 -4.76 -7.48 -0.38
N VAL A 73 -5.38 -6.58 -1.14
CA VAL A 73 -6.33 -5.60 -0.64
C VAL A 73 -7.65 -5.76 -1.39
N PHE A 74 -8.69 -6.13 -0.64
CA PHE A 74 -10.05 -6.24 -1.15
C PHE A 74 -10.74 -4.87 -1.18
N GLY A 75 -11.66 -4.69 -2.13
CA GLY A 75 -12.38 -3.43 -2.32
C GLY A 75 -11.51 -2.31 -2.93
N ARG A 76 -10.42 -2.68 -3.59
CA ARG A 76 -9.50 -1.74 -4.24
C ARG A 76 -9.23 -2.14 -5.69
N PRO A 77 -9.48 -1.25 -6.65
CA PRO A 77 -9.26 -1.56 -8.05
C PRO A 77 -7.78 -1.76 -8.35
N LYS A 78 -7.51 -2.69 -9.27
CA LYS A 78 -6.19 -2.90 -9.88
C LYS A 78 -5.67 -1.63 -10.56
N GLY A 79 -4.36 -1.48 -10.67
CA GLY A 79 -3.70 -0.37 -11.37
C GLY A 79 -2.35 -0.02 -10.74
N ASP A 80 -1.50 0.64 -11.52
CA ASP A 80 -0.21 1.14 -11.03
C ASP A 80 -0.43 2.20 -9.95
N ARG A 81 0.42 2.17 -8.93
CA ARG A 81 0.39 3.12 -7.83
C ARG A 81 1.76 3.77 -7.70
N GLY A 82 1.82 5.08 -7.88
CA GLY A 82 2.96 5.89 -7.44
C GLY A 82 2.90 6.19 -5.94
N THR A 83 1.77 5.90 -5.29
CA THR A 83 1.49 6.28 -3.90
C THR A 83 1.20 5.06 -2.99
N PRO A 84 1.54 5.14 -1.69
CA PRO A 84 1.30 4.08 -0.72
C PRO A 84 -0.17 3.73 -0.45
N VAL A 85 -0.43 2.51 0.01
CA VAL A 85 -1.76 2.04 0.43
C VAL A 85 -2.11 2.57 1.82
N LYS A 86 -3.30 3.13 1.99
CA LYS A 86 -3.82 3.67 3.27
C LYS A 86 -5.05 2.89 3.76
N VAL A 87 -5.13 2.61 5.06
CA VAL A 87 -6.30 1.96 5.69
C VAL A 87 -7.51 2.87 5.73
N ASN A 88 -8.68 2.34 5.38
CA ASN A 88 -10.00 2.97 5.49
C ASN A 88 -10.19 4.30 4.75
N ILE A 89 -9.28 4.67 3.87
CA ILE A 89 -9.44 5.85 3.04
C ILE A 89 -9.89 5.38 1.66
N CYS A 90 -11.19 5.17 1.48
CA CYS A 90 -11.83 5.29 0.18
C CYS A 90 -11.57 6.72 -0.34
N THR A 91 -10.37 7.02 -0.80
CA THR A 91 -10.15 8.17 -1.67
C THR A 91 -9.67 7.68 -3.00
N ASP A 92 -10.38 8.14 -4.01
CA ASP A 92 -10.23 7.91 -5.44
C ASP A 92 -9.00 8.66 -5.98
N ASP A 93 -7.85 8.56 -5.33
CA ASP A 93 -6.68 9.32 -5.74
C ASP A 93 -5.79 8.48 -6.64
N LEU A 94 -5.94 8.79 -7.94
CA LEU A 94 -5.03 8.57 -9.06
C LEU A 94 -3.55 8.84 -8.68
#